data_AF-A0A841F8R0-F1
#
_entry.id   AF-A0A841F8R0-F1
#
_cell.length_a   1.000
_cell.length_b   1.000
_cell.length_c   1.000
_cell.angle_alpha   90.00
_cell.angle_beta   90.00
_cell.angle_gamma   90.00
#
_symmetry.space_group_name_H-M   'P 1'
#
loop_
_entity.id
_entity.type
_entity.pdbx_description
1 polymer ?
#
loop_
_entity_poly.entity_id
_entity_poly.type
_entity_poly.pdbx_seq_one_letter_code
_entity_poly.pdbx_strand_id
1 'polypeptide(L)'
;MKKNSPSTRNVTFIQRMFNRINKKRIKWSEIYLAAAGALHRLLVEGRRKRVAARRQQQDLPLSVLTSMKLEPGDIVYTPSSESTYYAGHMGIIGLDGKVYHVHPYGPVFADTLDWYLTRFYEGDRFIVFRSRLRQVGDRAAEWVEDHYQLVKYYRLQTDLLSIERNYCSKFIYQAYKFTSGLDLWGRRFSKIRQGFIYPFRIERSADLDVLGTFYK
;
A
#
# COMPACT_ATOMS: atom_id res chain seq x y z
N MET A 1 2.89 43.53 -60.70
CA MET A 1 3.01 42.44 -59.72
C MET A 1 4.12 42.78 -58.71
N LYS A 2 3.79 43.23 -57.50
CA LYS A 2 4.75 43.44 -56.41
C LYS A 2 4.60 42.29 -55.41
N LYS A 3 5.66 41.50 -55.22
CA LYS A 3 5.75 40.45 -54.19
C LYS A 3 5.98 41.12 -52.84
N ASN A 4 5.08 40.89 -51.89
CA ASN A 4 5.27 41.24 -50.48
C ASN A 4 6.20 40.20 -49.84
N SER A 5 7.39 40.62 -49.41
CA SER A 5 8.22 39.86 -48.47
C SER A 5 7.71 40.04 -47.04
N PRO A 6 7.70 39.00 -46.20
CA PRO A 6 7.26 39.11 -44.82
C PRO A 6 8.27 39.91 -43.99
N SER A 7 7.75 40.85 -43.19
CA SER A 7 8.58 41.71 -42.35
C SER A 7 9.27 40.88 -41.26
N THR A 8 10.60 40.97 -41.22
CA THR A 8 11.43 40.44 -40.14
C THR A 8 11.13 41.22 -38.87
N ARG A 9 10.46 40.59 -37.90
CA ARG A 9 10.22 41.16 -36.57
C ARG A 9 11.55 41.49 -35.89
N ASN A 10 11.83 42.79 -35.74
CA ASN A 10 12.94 43.31 -34.96
C ASN A 10 12.73 43.01 -33.47
N VAL A 11 13.33 41.92 -32.99
CA VAL A 11 13.37 41.60 -31.56
C VAL A 11 14.35 42.57 -30.89
N THR A 12 13.85 43.40 -29.99
CA THR A 12 14.62 44.45 -29.30
C THR A 12 15.73 43.84 -28.42
N PHE A 13 16.80 44.62 -28.19
CA PHE A 13 17.94 44.22 -27.33
C PHE A 13 17.49 43.74 -25.94
N ILE A 14 16.50 44.42 -25.37
CA ILE A 14 15.86 44.06 -24.09
C ILE A 14 15.24 42.67 -24.17
N GLN A 15 14.52 42.35 -25.24
CA GLN A 15 13.88 41.04 -25.42
C GLN A 15 14.89 39.91 -25.69
N ARG A 16 16.02 40.19 -26.36
CA ARG A 16 17.16 39.25 -26.45
C ARG A 16 17.82 39.00 -25.10
N MET A 17 17.94 40.03 -24.26
CA MET A 17 18.51 39.91 -22.92
C MET A 17 17.61 39.09 -22.00
N PHE A 18 16.29 39.37 -21.98
CA PHE A 18 15.31 38.57 -21.24
C PHE A 18 15.28 37.10 -21.72
N ASN A 19 15.34 36.86 -23.03
CA ASN A 19 15.41 35.50 -23.57
C ASN A 19 16.71 34.77 -23.19
N ARG A 20 17.85 35.47 -23.12
CA ARG A 20 19.11 34.88 -22.63
C ARG A 20 19.06 34.57 -21.13
N ILE A 21 18.46 35.44 -20.32
CA ILE A 21 18.29 35.22 -18.87
C ILE A 21 17.34 34.03 -18.63
N ASN A 22 16.20 33.98 -19.34
CA ASN A 22 15.27 32.85 -19.25
C ASN A 22 15.91 31.55 -19.72
N LYS A 23 16.63 31.54 -20.85
CA LYS A 23 17.34 30.34 -21.34
C LYS A 23 18.41 29.86 -20.36
N LYS A 24 19.15 30.78 -19.72
CA LYS A 24 20.10 30.43 -18.65
C LYS A 24 19.37 29.85 -17.42
N ARG A 25 18.28 30.47 -16.95
CA ARG A 25 17.47 29.95 -15.83
C ARG A 25 16.92 28.56 -16.11
N ILE A 26 16.39 28.31 -17.31
CA ILE A 26 15.88 26.99 -17.73
C ILE A 26 17.00 25.95 -17.69
N LYS A 27 18.17 26.25 -18.26
CA LYS A 27 19.31 25.34 -18.25
C LYS A 27 19.81 25.04 -16.82
N TRP A 28 19.81 26.03 -15.93
CA TRP A 28 20.16 25.83 -14.53
C TRP A 28 19.11 24.99 -13.78
N SER A 29 17.83 25.16 -14.07
CA SER A 29 16.78 24.32 -13.47
C SER A 29 16.88 22.86 -13.91
N GLU A 30 17.24 22.59 -15.17
CA GLU A 30 17.47 21.22 -15.66
C GLU A 30 18.65 20.56 -14.93
N ILE A 31 19.76 21.28 -14.77
CA ILE A 31 20.93 20.80 -14.03
C ILE A 31 20.58 20.54 -12.55
N TYR A 32 19.84 21.45 -11.92
CA TYR A 32 19.41 21.30 -10.53
C TYR A 32 18.51 20.08 -10.35
N LEU A 33 17.52 19.89 -11.23
CA LEU A 33 16.64 18.72 -11.21
C LEU A 33 17.41 17.42 -11.45
N ALA A 34 18.36 17.41 -12.37
CA ALA A 34 19.21 16.25 -12.62
C ALA A 34 20.08 15.90 -11.39
N ALA A 35 20.68 16.91 -10.75
CA ALA A 35 21.49 16.75 -9.55
C ALA A 35 20.64 16.28 -8.36
N ALA A 36 19.49 16.92 -8.12
CA ALA A 36 18.54 16.52 -7.07
C ALA A 36 18.01 15.10 -7.31
N GLY A 37 17.68 14.74 -8.55
CA GLY A 37 17.25 13.41 -8.94
C GLY A 37 18.35 12.36 -8.77
N ALA A 38 19.60 12.67 -9.13
CA ALA A 38 20.74 11.79 -8.88
C ALA A 38 21.00 11.59 -7.38
N LEU A 39 20.91 12.67 -6.59
CA LEU A 39 21.06 12.63 -5.14
C LEU A 39 19.94 11.81 -4.48
N HIS A 40 18.69 11.97 -4.93
CA HIS A 40 17.55 11.14 -4.49
C HIS A 40 17.78 9.67 -4.80
N ARG A 41 18.18 9.33 -6.04
CA ARG A 41 18.51 7.94 -6.42
C ARG A 41 19.61 7.35 -5.55
N LEU A 42 20.66 8.12 -5.25
CA LEU A 42 21.77 7.63 -4.45
C LEU A 42 21.40 7.46 -2.96
N LEU A 43 20.76 8.46 -2.36
CA LEU A 43 20.47 8.49 -0.93
C LEU A 43 19.22 7.70 -0.54
N VAL A 44 18.17 7.76 -1.35
CA VAL A 44 16.88 7.13 -1.06
C VAL A 44 16.82 5.76 -1.71
N GLU A 45 16.97 5.67 -3.03
CA GLU A 45 16.84 4.38 -3.73
C GLU A 45 18.00 3.45 -3.44
N GLY A 46 19.25 3.95 -3.39
CA GLY A 46 20.42 3.15 -3.01
C GLY A 46 20.36 2.61 -1.58
N ARG A 47 19.79 3.37 -0.64
CA ARG A 47 19.53 2.88 0.73
C ARG A 47 18.40 1.86 0.74
N ARG A 48 17.30 2.10 0.02
CA ARG A 48 16.20 1.14 -0.13
C ARG A 48 16.67 -0.19 -0.72
N LYS A 49 17.49 -0.16 -1.78
CA LYS A 49 18.06 -1.37 -2.40
C LYS A 49 18.93 -2.17 -1.42
N ARG A 50 19.80 -1.51 -0.65
CA ARG A 50 20.64 -2.18 0.36
C ARG A 50 19.81 -2.76 1.51
N VAL A 51 18.79 -2.05 1.99
CA VAL A 51 17.87 -2.55 3.02
C VAL A 51 17.03 -3.72 2.48
N ALA A 52 16.56 -3.64 1.24
CA ALA A 52 15.83 -4.72 0.58
C ALA A 52 16.71 -5.97 0.44
N ALA A 53 17.96 -5.84 -0.03
CA ALA A 53 18.90 -6.95 -0.13
C ALA A 53 19.20 -7.60 1.23
N ARG A 54 19.37 -6.80 2.29
CA ARG A 54 19.56 -7.35 3.66
C ARG A 54 18.32 -8.06 4.18
N ARG A 55 17.12 -7.53 3.90
CA ARG A 55 15.85 -8.17 4.28
C ARG A 55 15.62 -9.47 3.52
N GLN A 56 15.93 -9.50 2.23
CA GLN A 56 15.83 -10.70 1.41
C GLN A 56 16.74 -11.84 1.90
N GLN A 57 17.84 -11.54 2.60
CA GLN A 57 18.67 -12.55 3.26
C GLN A 57 18.05 -13.09 4.57
N GLN A 58 17.11 -12.36 5.18
CA GLN A 58 16.45 -12.73 6.44
C GLN A 58 15.05 -13.31 6.22
N ASP A 59 14.38 -12.87 5.15
CA ASP A 59 13.04 -13.30 4.77
C ASP A 59 13.10 -14.71 4.16
N LEU A 60 12.07 -15.50 4.43
CA LEU A 60 11.92 -16.87 3.92
C LEU A 60 11.40 -16.84 2.47
N PRO A 61 11.67 -17.85 1.65
CA PRO A 61 11.10 -17.91 0.30
C PRO A 61 9.58 -18.10 0.36
N LEU A 62 8.88 -17.61 -0.67
CA LEU A 62 7.41 -17.69 -0.76
C LEU A 62 6.86 -19.12 -0.64
N SER A 63 7.63 -20.12 -1.06
CA SER A 63 7.25 -21.53 -0.93
C SER A 63 7.00 -21.97 0.53
N VAL A 64 7.68 -21.34 1.49
CA VAL A 64 7.44 -21.61 2.91
C VAL A 64 6.06 -21.08 3.32
N LEU A 65 5.68 -19.88 2.85
CA LEU A 65 4.35 -19.32 3.10
C LEU A 65 3.24 -20.21 2.54
N THR A 66 3.39 -20.70 1.30
CA THR A 66 2.38 -21.58 0.68
C THR A 66 2.24 -22.93 1.39
N SER A 67 3.30 -23.39 2.07
CA SER A 67 3.26 -24.62 2.88
C SER A 67 2.84 -24.39 4.34
N MET A 68 2.70 -23.13 4.75
CA MET A 68 2.42 -22.76 6.13
C MET A 68 0.98 -23.10 6.49
N LYS A 69 0.78 -23.69 7.68
CA LYS A 69 -0.55 -23.87 8.25
C LYS A 69 -1.08 -22.55 8.80
N LEU A 70 -1.72 -21.77 7.92
CA LEU A 70 -2.44 -20.57 8.30
C LEU A 70 -3.73 -20.94 9.05
N GLU A 71 -4.09 -20.09 10.01
CA GLU A 71 -5.29 -20.25 10.82
C GLU A 71 -6.29 -19.13 10.53
N PRO A 72 -7.59 -19.35 10.79
CA PRO A 72 -8.59 -18.31 10.66
C PRO A 72 -8.21 -17.06 11.45
N GLY A 73 -8.32 -15.91 10.79
CA GLY A 73 -7.98 -14.62 11.34
C GLY A 73 -6.53 -14.19 11.14
N ASP A 74 -5.63 -15.08 10.67
CA ASP A 74 -4.29 -14.69 10.27
C ASP A 74 -4.36 -13.59 9.20
N ILE A 75 -3.47 -12.60 9.30
CA ILE A 75 -3.42 -11.47 8.37
C ILE A 75 -2.20 -11.65 7.48
N VAL A 76 -2.42 -11.65 6.17
CA VAL A 76 -1.34 -11.61 5.16
C VAL A 76 -1.17 -10.15 4.73
N TYR A 77 -0.01 -9.58 4.97
CA TYR A 77 0.32 -8.19 4.66
C TYR A 77 1.44 -8.09 3.65
N THR A 78 1.22 -7.31 2.60
CA THR A 78 2.25 -6.86 1.67
C THR A 78 2.56 -5.39 1.93
N PRO A 79 3.79 -5.03 2.32
CA PRO A 79 4.19 -3.64 2.50
C PRO A 79 4.09 -2.79 1.24
N SER A 80 4.26 -1.48 1.41
CA SER A 80 4.26 -0.50 0.32
C SER A 80 5.27 -0.88 -0.78
N SER A 81 4.75 -1.09 -1.98
CA SER A 81 5.45 -1.46 -3.21
C SER A 81 4.64 -1.01 -4.43
N GLU A 82 5.15 -1.24 -5.63
CA GLU A 82 4.45 -0.86 -6.87
C GLU A 82 3.11 -1.60 -7.02
N SER A 83 3.08 -2.91 -6.74
CA SER A 83 1.87 -3.75 -6.83
C SER A 83 0.78 -3.32 -5.83
N THR A 84 1.15 -2.62 -4.76
CA THR A 84 0.23 -2.12 -3.73
C THR A 84 -0.06 -0.62 -3.87
N TYR A 85 0.27 -0.01 -5.01
CA TYR A 85 0.17 1.44 -5.26
C TYR A 85 0.82 2.27 -4.13
N TYR A 86 1.90 1.74 -3.57
CA TYR A 86 2.68 2.34 -2.47
C TYR A 86 1.92 2.56 -1.15
N ALA A 87 0.72 2.00 -0.97
CA ALA A 87 -0.03 2.07 0.29
C ALA A 87 0.20 0.84 1.19
N GLY A 88 0.61 -0.28 0.59
CA GLY A 88 0.54 -1.61 1.21
C GLY A 88 -0.86 -2.22 1.05
N HIS A 89 -0.95 -3.54 1.17
CA HIS A 89 -2.20 -4.28 1.01
C HIS A 89 -2.30 -5.41 2.03
N MET A 90 -3.52 -5.73 2.47
CA MET A 90 -3.73 -6.76 3.49
C MET A 90 -4.95 -7.61 3.13
N GLY A 91 -4.86 -8.90 3.44
CA GLY A 91 -5.97 -9.83 3.49
C GLY A 91 -5.99 -10.57 4.82
N ILE A 92 -7.12 -11.22 5.11
CA ILE A 92 -7.32 -12.03 6.31
C ILE A 92 -7.78 -13.42 5.91
N ILE A 93 -7.30 -14.45 6.61
CA ILE A 93 -7.67 -15.84 6.37
C ILE A 93 -9.06 -16.11 6.96
N GLY A 94 -9.98 -16.61 6.14
CA GLY A 94 -11.32 -17.04 6.53
C GLY A 94 -11.31 -18.39 7.26
N LEU A 95 -12.48 -18.79 7.76
CA LEU A 95 -12.75 -20.14 8.25
C LEU A 95 -12.58 -21.18 7.14
N ASP A 96 -12.88 -20.82 5.89
CA ASP A 96 -12.70 -21.68 4.71
C ASP A 96 -11.25 -21.72 4.17
N GLY A 97 -10.32 -21.03 4.83
CA GLY A 97 -8.90 -20.96 4.46
C GLY A 97 -8.59 -20.02 3.29
N LYS A 98 -9.58 -19.32 2.72
CA LYS A 98 -9.33 -18.30 1.69
C LYS A 98 -8.87 -16.99 2.29
N VAL A 99 -8.19 -16.19 1.48
CA VAL A 99 -7.79 -14.82 1.78
C VAL A 99 -8.91 -13.88 1.38
N TYR A 100 -9.59 -13.30 2.36
CA TYR A 100 -10.59 -12.25 2.18
C TYR A 100 -9.90 -10.89 2.15
N HIS A 101 -10.09 -10.12 1.09
CA HIS A 101 -9.49 -8.79 0.98
C HIS A 101 -10.27 -7.83 0.08
N VAL A 102 -10.30 -6.57 0.48
CA VAL A 102 -10.95 -5.49 -0.26
C VAL A 102 -9.96 -4.89 -1.27
N HIS A 103 -10.31 -4.81 -2.54
CA HIS A 103 -9.39 -4.48 -3.64
C HIS A 103 -10.03 -3.54 -4.69
N PRO A 104 -9.28 -2.64 -5.36
CA PRO A 104 -9.85 -1.73 -6.35
C PRO A 104 -10.48 -2.41 -7.60
N TYR A 105 -9.96 -3.56 -8.03
CA TYR A 105 -10.45 -4.28 -9.24
C TYR A 105 -11.71 -5.12 -9.04
N GLY A 106 -12.15 -5.30 -7.81
CA GLY A 106 -13.35 -6.04 -7.43
C GLY A 106 -13.46 -5.80 -5.95
N PRO A 107 -14.51 -5.10 -5.48
CA PRO A 107 -14.45 -4.35 -4.24
C PRO A 107 -14.12 -5.27 -3.06
N VAL A 108 -14.39 -6.57 -3.18
CA VAL A 108 -13.81 -7.60 -2.33
C VAL A 108 -13.53 -8.88 -3.14
N PHE A 109 -12.55 -9.65 -2.69
CA PHE A 109 -12.24 -11.00 -3.19
C PHE A 109 -12.12 -11.98 -2.02
N ALA A 110 -12.38 -13.25 -2.32
CA ALA A 110 -12.15 -14.39 -1.45
C ALA A 110 -11.34 -15.41 -2.26
N ASP A 111 -10.02 -15.29 -2.20
CA ASP A 111 -9.09 -16.01 -3.07
C ASP A 111 -8.41 -17.15 -2.31
N THR A 112 -8.00 -18.23 -2.99
CA THR A 112 -7.01 -19.13 -2.37
C THR A 112 -5.71 -18.38 -2.10
N LEU A 113 -4.87 -18.85 -1.16
CA LEU A 113 -3.59 -18.22 -0.88
C LEU A 113 -2.72 -18.10 -2.15
N ASP A 114 -2.63 -19.18 -2.94
CA ASP A 114 -1.85 -19.16 -4.17
C ASP A 114 -2.35 -18.11 -5.16
N TRP A 115 -3.67 -18.01 -5.35
CA TRP A 115 -4.25 -17.02 -6.26
C TRP A 115 -4.05 -15.60 -5.74
N TYR A 116 -4.21 -15.38 -4.44
CA TYR A 116 -3.93 -14.10 -3.79
C TYR A 116 -2.48 -13.64 -4.06
N LEU A 117 -1.51 -14.56 -3.92
CA LEU A 117 -0.09 -14.28 -4.14
C LEU A 117 0.25 -13.96 -5.60
N THR A 118 -0.54 -14.40 -6.57
CA THR A 118 -0.32 -14.06 -8.00
C THR A 118 -0.57 -12.58 -8.31
N ARG A 119 -1.32 -11.87 -7.46
CA ARG A 119 -1.65 -10.45 -7.63
C ARG A 119 -0.48 -9.50 -7.38
N PHE A 120 0.62 -10.01 -6.86
CA PHE A 120 1.81 -9.26 -6.46
C PHE A 120 2.99 -9.55 -7.39
N TYR A 121 3.90 -8.60 -7.50
CA TYR A 121 5.05 -8.67 -8.41
C TYR A 121 6.21 -9.44 -7.77
N GLU A 122 7.11 -9.91 -8.62
CA GLU A 122 8.40 -10.46 -8.17
C GLU A 122 9.17 -9.43 -7.35
N GLY A 123 9.76 -9.85 -6.24
CA GLY A 123 10.43 -8.97 -5.27
C GLY A 123 9.51 -8.35 -4.22
N ASP A 124 8.19 -8.58 -4.28
CA ASP A 124 7.29 -8.20 -3.20
C ASP A 124 7.52 -9.04 -1.94
N ARG A 125 7.27 -8.40 -0.80
CA ARG A 125 7.48 -8.98 0.53
C ARG A 125 6.14 -9.22 1.21
N PHE A 126 6.03 -10.32 1.94
CA PHE A 126 4.84 -10.66 2.72
C PHE A 126 5.21 -10.76 4.20
N ILE A 127 4.29 -10.38 5.07
CA ILE A 127 4.39 -10.53 6.51
C ILE A 127 3.09 -11.19 6.97
N VAL A 128 3.20 -12.30 7.70
CA VAL A 128 2.03 -12.97 8.27
C VAL A 128 1.95 -12.64 9.75
N PHE A 129 0.78 -12.18 10.16
CA PHE A 129 0.45 -11.89 11.56
C PHE A 129 -0.62 -12.82 12.07
N ARG A 130 -0.52 -13.17 13.35
CA ARG A 130 -1.56 -13.89 14.09
C ARG A 130 -1.96 -13.13 15.33
N SER A 131 -3.25 -13.12 15.65
CA SER A 131 -3.69 -12.59 16.94
C SER A 131 -3.17 -13.43 18.10
N ARG A 132 -2.65 -12.77 19.15
CA ARG A 132 -2.21 -13.44 20.39
C ARG A 132 -3.32 -14.22 21.08
N LEU A 133 -4.58 -13.82 20.84
CA LEU A 133 -5.76 -14.51 21.35
C LEU A 133 -6.45 -15.21 20.19
N ARG A 134 -6.27 -16.53 20.08
CA ARG A 134 -6.79 -17.34 18.96
C ARG A 134 -8.28 -17.10 18.67
N GLN A 135 -9.10 -17.07 19.72
CA GLN A 135 -10.54 -16.81 19.63
C GLN A 135 -10.90 -15.45 19.00
N VAL A 136 -10.01 -14.45 19.05
CA VAL A 136 -10.22 -13.15 18.41
C VAL A 136 -10.01 -13.27 16.90
N GLY A 137 -9.02 -14.04 16.47
CA GLY A 137 -8.80 -14.37 15.06
C GLY A 137 -9.97 -15.14 14.46
N ASP A 138 -10.43 -16.20 15.14
CA ASP A 138 -11.57 -17.03 14.70
C ASP A 138 -12.83 -16.17 14.46
N ARG A 139 -13.19 -15.27 15.40
CA ARG A 139 -14.34 -14.38 15.23
C ARG A 139 -14.14 -13.35 14.11
N ALA A 140 -12.93 -12.82 13.96
CA ALA A 140 -12.63 -11.90 12.88
C ALA A 140 -12.77 -12.58 11.50
N ALA A 141 -12.39 -13.85 11.40
CA ALA A 141 -12.58 -14.67 10.20
C ALA A 141 -14.07 -14.89 9.90
N GLU A 142 -14.86 -15.31 10.90
CA GLU A 142 -16.31 -15.45 10.77
C GLU A 142 -16.97 -14.14 10.27
N TRP A 143 -16.60 -13.01 10.88
CA TRP A 143 -17.16 -11.72 10.49
C TRP A 143 -16.86 -11.35 9.04
N VAL A 144 -15.64 -11.58 8.54
CA VAL A 144 -15.35 -11.26 7.13
C VAL A 144 -16.11 -12.16 6.17
N GLU A 145 -16.30 -13.44 6.48
CA GLU A 145 -17.10 -14.35 5.64
C GLU A 145 -18.57 -13.93 5.57
N ASP A 146 -19.12 -13.43 6.68
CA ASP A 146 -20.50 -12.95 6.71
C ASP A 146 -20.69 -11.60 5.99
N HIS A 147 -19.66 -10.75 5.97
CA HIS A 147 -19.81 -9.35 5.57
C HIS A 147 -19.10 -8.98 4.26
N TYR A 148 -18.24 -9.83 3.69
CA TYR A 148 -17.48 -9.46 2.50
C TYR A 148 -18.39 -9.05 1.34
N GLN A 149 -19.49 -9.77 1.10
CA GLN A 149 -20.43 -9.46 0.01
C GLN A 149 -21.14 -8.11 0.16
N LEU A 150 -21.14 -7.52 1.36
CA LEU A 150 -21.72 -6.20 1.60
C LEU A 150 -20.82 -5.08 1.08
N VAL A 151 -19.54 -5.36 0.80
CA VAL A 151 -18.59 -4.38 0.26
C VAL A 151 -18.86 -4.16 -1.23
N LYS A 152 -19.36 -2.99 -1.60
CA LYS A 152 -19.70 -2.66 -3.00
C LYS A 152 -18.70 -1.72 -3.66
N TYR A 153 -17.95 -0.95 -2.88
CA TYR A 153 -17.04 0.05 -3.40
C TYR A 153 -15.71 0.06 -2.66
N TYR A 154 -14.61 0.01 -3.41
CA TYR A 154 -13.30 0.36 -2.89
C TYR A 154 -13.20 1.88 -2.71
N ARG A 155 -13.26 2.37 -1.47
CA ARG A 155 -13.22 3.81 -1.13
C ARG A 155 -12.52 4.04 0.19
N LEU A 156 -11.46 4.86 0.17
CA LEU A 156 -10.85 5.40 1.37
C LEU A 156 -11.83 6.37 2.04
N GLN A 157 -12.26 6.03 3.25
CA GLN A 157 -13.19 6.84 4.03
C GLN A 157 -13.10 6.48 5.52
N THR A 158 -13.59 7.37 6.39
CA THR A 158 -13.35 7.32 7.84
C THR A 158 -14.54 6.81 8.65
N ASP A 159 -15.71 6.63 8.04
CA ASP A 159 -16.85 6.00 8.69
C ASP A 159 -16.61 4.49 8.84
N LEU A 160 -16.42 4.10 10.09
CA LEU A 160 -16.17 2.73 10.49
C LEU A 160 -17.44 1.87 10.40
N LEU A 161 -18.65 2.44 10.41
CA LEU A 161 -19.89 1.65 10.32
C LEU A 161 -20.24 1.30 8.87
N SER A 162 -19.75 2.06 7.90
CA SER A 162 -20.01 1.78 6.48
C SER A 162 -19.13 0.64 5.95
N ILE A 163 -19.73 -0.54 5.82
CA ILE A 163 -19.12 -1.72 5.18
C ILE A 163 -19.15 -1.59 3.64
N GLU A 164 -20.22 -1.01 3.10
CA GLU A 164 -20.43 -0.85 1.65
C GLU A 164 -19.27 -0.13 0.94
N ARG A 165 -18.66 0.86 1.62
CA ARG A 165 -17.52 1.63 1.13
C ARG A 165 -16.29 1.31 1.96
N ASN A 166 -15.39 0.48 1.45
CA ASN A 166 -14.31 -0.09 2.25
C ASN A 166 -12.95 -0.04 1.56
N TYR A 167 -11.90 -0.37 2.31
CA TYR A 167 -10.55 -0.61 1.81
C TYR A 167 -9.86 -1.68 2.67
N CYS A 168 -8.79 -2.28 2.15
CA CYS A 168 -8.17 -3.50 2.70
C CYS A 168 -7.99 -3.49 4.22
N SER A 169 -7.30 -2.48 4.75
CA SER A 169 -6.96 -2.37 6.17
C SER A 169 -8.14 -1.96 7.04
N LYS A 170 -9.10 -1.17 6.54
CA LYS A 170 -10.33 -0.86 7.30
C LYS A 170 -11.19 -2.10 7.48
N PHE A 171 -11.33 -2.93 6.45
CA PHE A 171 -12.16 -4.14 6.51
C PHE A 171 -11.62 -5.13 7.55
N ILE A 172 -10.31 -5.36 7.57
CA ILE A 172 -9.65 -6.19 8.60
C ILE A 172 -9.80 -5.57 9.99
N TYR A 173 -9.58 -4.26 10.11
CA TYR A 173 -9.75 -3.59 11.39
C TYR A 173 -11.20 -3.69 11.92
N GLN A 174 -12.20 -3.54 11.06
CA GLN A 174 -13.62 -3.73 11.42
C GLN A 174 -13.87 -5.13 11.96
N ALA A 175 -13.36 -6.17 11.28
CA ALA A 175 -13.53 -7.56 11.70
C ALA A 175 -13.05 -7.79 13.14
N TYR A 176 -11.85 -7.32 13.46
CA TYR A 176 -11.28 -7.43 14.81
C TYR A 176 -12.00 -6.53 15.82
N LYS A 177 -12.35 -5.30 15.42
CA LYS A 177 -12.97 -4.32 16.32
C LYS A 177 -14.41 -4.67 16.68
N PHE A 178 -15.20 -5.11 15.71
CA PHE A 178 -16.65 -5.33 15.88
C PHE A 178 -16.98 -6.65 16.54
N THR A 179 -16.09 -7.64 16.46
CA THR A 179 -16.32 -8.95 17.10
C THR A 179 -15.74 -9.07 18.50
N SER A 180 -14.62 -8.39 18.75
CA SER A 180 -13.83 -8.62 19.96
C SER A 180 -13.40 -7.33 20.67
N GLY A 181 -13.76 -6.16 20.12
CA GLY A 181 -13.36 -4.86 20.66
C GLY A 181 -11.88 -4.51 20.44
N LEU A 182 -11.10 -5.41 19.84
CA LEU A 182 -9.65 -5.28 19.69
C LEU A 182 -9.30 -4.11 18.75
N ASP A 183 -8.50 -3.18 19.24
CA ASP A 183 -8.06 -2.01 18.48
C ASP A 183 -6.65 -2.23 17.93
N LEU A 184 -6.57 -2.79 16.73
CA LEU A 184 -5.30 -3.07 16.05
C LEU A 184 -4.50 -1.80 15.68
N TRP A 185 -5.08 -0.61 15.81
CA TRP A 185 -4.37 0.65 15.58
C TRP A 185 -3.64 1.13 16.86
N GLY A 186 -4.00 0.64 18.04
CA GLY A 186 -3.29 0.93 19.29
C GLY A 186 -3.47 2.37 19.79
N ARG A 187 -4.48 3.09 19.30
CA ARG A 187 -4.88 4.39 19.86
C ARG A 187 -6.17 4.20 20.64
N ARG A 188 -6.18 4.51 21.94
CA ARG A 188 -7.40 4.65 22.74
C ARG A 188 -8.27 5.81 22.22
N PHE A 189 -8.84 5.69 21.04
CA PHE A 189 -9.73 6.70 20.49
C PHE A 189 -11.09 6.58 21.14
N SER A 190 -11.52 7.65 21.80
CA SER A 190 -12.84 7.80 22.40
C SER A 190 -13.89 8.38 21.44
N LYS A 191 -13.65 8.45 20.12
CA LYS A 191 -14.50 9.26 19.22
C LYS A 191 -14.93 8.59 17.93
N ILE A 192 -16.20 8.86 17.61
CA ILE A 192 -17.05 8.49 16.46
C ILE A 192 -16.45 8.83 15.08
N ARG A 193 -15.30 9.53 15.02
CA ARG A 193 -14.57 9.83 13.76
C ARG A 193 -13.13 9.33 13.86
N GLN A 194 -12.93 8.09 13.46
CA GLN A 194 -11.61 7.47 13.38
C GLN A 194 -10.89 7.97 12.11
N GLY A 195 -9.58 8.25 12.17
CA GLY A 195 -8.81 8.61 10.96
C GLY A 195 -8.67 7.43 9.99
N PHE A 196 -8.03 7.64 8.84
CA PHE A 196 -7.73 6.53 7.91
C PHE A 196 -6.85 5.47 8.60
N ILE A 197 -7.23 4.21 8.44
CA ILE A 197 -6.64 3.04 9.07
C ILE A 197 -5.64 2.44 8.09
N TYR A 198 -4.39 2.88 8.12
CA TYR A 198 -3.40 2.41 7.14
C TYR A 198 -2.84 1.02 7.50
N PRO A 199 -2.45 0.19 6.51
CA PRO A 199 -1.87 -1.14 6.75
C PRO A 199 -0.67 -1.14 7.72
N PHE A 200 0.26 -0.19 7.54
CA PHE A 200 1.46 -0.07 8.39
C PHE A 200 1.15 0.25 9.86
N ARG A 201 -0.09 0.63 10.18
CA ARG A 201 -0.54 0.82 11.57
C ARG A 201 -0.90 -0.51 12.22
N ILE A 202 -1.60 -1.38 11.48
CA ILE A 202 -1.95 -2.73 11.94
C ILE A 202 -0.69 -3.57 12.12
N GLU A 203 0.29 -3.45 11.19
CA GLU A 203 1.61 -4.10 11.30
C GLU A 203 2.30 -3.85 12.65
N ARG A 204 2.02 -2.72 13.31
CA ARG A 204 2.65 -2.32 14.58
C ARG A 204 1.80 -2.64 15.82
N SER A 205 0.68 -3.34 15.65
CA SER A 205 -0.16 -3.74 16.77
C SER A 205 0.63 -4.63 17.73
N ALA A 206 0.53 -4.34 19.03
CA ALA A 206 1.10 -5.19 20.07
C ALA A 206 0.25 -6.45 20.31
N ASP A 207 -0.93 -6.56 19.71
CA ASP A 207 -1.84 -7.69 19.89
C ASP A 207 -1.67 -8.78 18.82
N LEU A 208 -0.70 -8.57 17.92
CA LEU A 208 -0.36 -9.47 16.83
C LEU A 208 1.07 -9.99 17.01
N ASP A 209 1.25 -11.30 16.83
CA ASP A 209 2.54 -11.94 16.69
C ASP A 209 2.91 -12.07 15.21
N VAL A 210 4.18 -11.86 14.89
CA VAL A 210 4.71 -12.06 13.54
C VAL A 210 5.06 -13.53 13.39
N LEU A 211 4.37 -14.24 12.51
CA LEU A 211 4.66 -15.66 12.25
C LEU A 211 5.84 -15.84 11.29
N GLY A 212 6.03 -14.89 10.38
CA GLY A 212 7.12 -14.95 9.41
C GLY A 212 7.08 -13.79 8.43
N THR A 213 8.21 -13.57 7.77
CA THR A 213 8.37 -12.62 6.69
C THR A 213 8.92 -13.36 5.47
N PHE A 214 8.34 -13.08 4.31
CA PHE A 214 8.55 -13.87 3.09
C PHE A 214 8.82 -12.96 1.90
N TYR A 215 9.53 -13.46 0.90
CA TYR A 215 9.74 -12.76 -0.37
C TYR A 215 9.26 -13.63 -1.54
N LYS A 216 8.66 -12.96 -2.53
CA LYS A 216 8.40 -13.53 -3.85
C LYS A 216 9.63 -13.37 -4.73
#